data_AF-A0A659UQZ9-F1
#
_entry.id   AF-A0A659UQZ9-F1
#
_cell.length_a   1.000
_cell.length_b   1.000
_cell.length_c   1.000
_cell.angle_alpha   90.00
_cell.angle_beta   90.00
_cell.angle_gamma   90.00
#
_symmetry.space_group_name_H-M   'P 1'
#
loop_
_entity.id
_entity.type
_entity.pdbx_description
1 polymer ?
#
loop_
_entity_poly.entity_id
_entity_poly.type
_entity_poly.pdbx_seq_one_letter_code
_entity_poly.pdbx_strand_id
1 'polypeptide(L)'
;MTRIAVITHEFDRFERRRGPLLRRDSPYMLFDLLEELKRRGHSVRILSGTSAKPEADIAVLHVDATVTPPEYVEYARAFPFCLNVGAADISKRRVSGAVIGRDGDWPGPVI
;
A
#
# COMPACT_ATOMS: atom_id res chain seq x y z
N MET A 1 -1.54 9.11 20.98
CA MET A 1 -0.83 9.51 19.75
C MET A 1 -0.07 8.30 19.26
N THR A 2 -0.25 7.90 18.00
CA THR A 2 0.29 6.64 17.44
C THR A 2 1.22 6.96 16.28
N ARG A 3 2.34 6.24 16.19
CA ARG A 3 3.28 6.30 15.08
C ARG A 3 2.87 5.31 14.01
N ILE A 4 2.63 5.82 12.81
CA ILE A 4 2.17 5.04 11.66
C ILE A 4 3.24 5.10 10.58
N ALA A 5 3.67 3.93 10.11
CA ALA A 5 4.53 3.79 8.95
C ALA A 5 3.71 3.37 7.72
N VAL A 6 4.00 3.95 6.55
CA VAL A 6 3.50 3.44 5.27
C VAL A 6 4.69 2.98 4.46
N ILE A 7 4.73 1.69 4.17
CA ILE A 7 5.80 1.03 3.42
C ILE A 7 5.44 1.10 1.94
N THR A 8 6.32 1.66 1.13
CA THR A 8 6.15 1.88 -0.31
C THR A 8 7.34 1.33 -1.06
N HIS A 9 7.18 1.00 -2.34
CA HIS A 9 8.32 0.60 -3.16
C HIS A 9 9.34 1.74 -3.25
N GLU A 10 10.64 1.41 -3.38
CA GLU A 10 11.70 2.43 -3.52
C GLU A 10 11.53 3.33 -4.77
N PHE A 11 10.85 2.81 -5.79
CA PHE A 11 10.54 3.52 -7.04
C PHE A 11 9.15 4.15 -7.06
N ASP A 12 8.36 3.99 -5.99
CA ASP A 12 7.03 4.57 -5.91
C ASP A 12 7.10 6.09 -5.65
N ARG A 13 6.13 6.81 -6.24
CA ARG A 13 5.88 8.22 -5.96
C ARG A 13 4.56 8.35 -5.22
N PHE A 14 4.56 7.91 -3.96
CA PHE A 14 3.41 7.96 -3.05
C PHE A 14 2.83 9.37 -2.91
N GLU A 15 3.70 10.38 -2.92
CA GLU A 15 3.32 11.78 -2.82
C GLU A 15 3.96 12.60 -3.94
N ARG A 16 3.19 13.56 -4.47
CA ARG A 16 3.62 14.52 -5.46
C ARG A 16 3.31 15.93 -4.98
N ARG A 17 3.98 16.92 -5.56
CA ARG A 17 3.65 18.34 -5.41
C ARG A 17 3.22 18.87 -6.76
N ARG A 18 2.03 19.48 -6.83
CA ARG A 18 1.46 19.95 -8.10
C ARG A 18 0.89 21.38 -7.99
N GLY A 19 0.94 22.08 -9.13
CA GLY A 19 0.34 23.41 -9.31
C GLY A 19 1.19 24.57 -8.77
N PRO A 20 0.75 25.83 -9.02
CA PRO A 20 1.49 27.03 -8.65
C PRO A 20 1.66 27.21 -7.14
N LEU A 21 0.83 26.55 -6.33
CA LEU A 21 0.90 26.54 -4.87
C LEU A 21 1.62 25.31 -4.29
N LEU A 22 2.18 24.43 -5.13
CA LEU A 22 2.88 23.20 -4.72
C LEU A 22 2.09 22.35 -3.71
N ARG A 23 0.77 22.22 -3.92
CA ARG A 23 -0.08 21.41 -3.04
C ARG A 23 0.37 19.96 -3.12
N ARG A 24 0.40 19.30 -1.96
CA ARG A 24 0.70 17.86 -1.84
C ARG A 24 -0.52 17.07 -2.28
N ASP A 25 -0.33 16.14 -3.22
CA ASP A 25 -1.35 15.22 -3.70
C ASP A 25 -0.78 13.80 -3.84
N SER A 26 -1.67 12.83 -3.99
CA SER A 26 -1.32 11.42 -4.17
C SER A 26 -2.35 10.74 -5.06
N PRO A 27 -1.96 9.77 -5.90
CA PRO A 27 -2.92 8.94 -6.62
C PRO A 27 -3.63 7.93 -5.69
N TYR A 28 -3.17 7.78 -4.45
CA TYR A 28 -3.67 6.77 -3.51
C TYR A 28 -4.63 7.41 -2.50
N MET A 29 -5.86 6.88 -2.42
CA MET A 29 -6.84 7.27 -1.39
C MET A 29 -6.27 7.18 0.04
N LEU A 30 -5.30 6.28 0.26
CA LEU A 30 -4.59 6.15 1.52
C LEU A 30 -3.99 7.49 1.99
N PHE A 31 -3.52 8.35 1.08
CA PHE A 31 -2.97 9.65 1.42
C PHE A 31 -3.96 10.55 2.18
N ASP A 32 -5.19 10.68 1.68
CA ASP A 32 -6.21 11.52 2.32
C ASP A 32 -6.60 11.00 3.71
N LEU A 33 -6.62 9.67 3.88
CA LEU A 33 -6.81 9.03 5.18
C LEU A 33 -5.66 9.35 6.14
N LEU A 34 -4.41 9.29 5.68
CA LEU A 34 -3.24 9.64 6.49
C LEU A 34 -3.23 11.11 6.88
N GLU A 35 -3.65 12.02 5.99
CA GLU A 35 -3.78 13.45 6.31
C GLU A 35 -4.85 13.68 7.40
N GLU A 36 -5.94 12.94 7.37
CA GLU A 36 -6.94 12.98 8.45
C GLU A 36 -6.40 12.42 9.76
N LEU A 37 -5.64 11.32 9.73
CA LEU A 37 -4.99 10.78 10.93
C LEU A 37 -3.96 11.75 11.51
N LYS A 38 -3.21 12.46 10.66
CA LYS A 38 -2.31 13.55 11.10
C LYS A 38 -3.10 14.66 11.80
N ARG A 39 -4.24 15.10 11.23
CA ARG A 39 -5.11 16.13 11.84
C ARG A 39 -5.65 15.70 13.21
N ARG A 40 -5.86 14.39 13.43
CA ARG A 40 -6.28 13.83 14.72
C ARG A 40 -5.12 13.63 15.71
N GLY A 41 -3.90 14.04 15.36
CA GLY A 41 -2.74 13.96 16.24
C GLY A 41 -2.03 12.61 16.20
N HIS A 42 -2.03 11.89 15.08
CA HIS A 42 -1.11 10.77 14.85
C HIS A 42 0.10 11.24 14.04
N SER A 43 1.25 10.58 14.18
CA SER A 43 2.42 10.85 13.34
C SER A 43 2.52 9.80 12.24
N VAL A 44 2.69 10.24 11.00
CA VAL A 44 2.81 9.36 9.82
C VAL A 44 4.17 9.55 9.18
N ARG A 45 4.85 8.45 8.84
CA ARG A 45 6.09 8.44 8.08
C ARG A 45 5.97 7.51 6.88
N ILE A 46 6.38 7.98 5.70
CA ILE A 46 6.50 7.15 4.51
C ILE A 46 7.89 6.51 4.51
N LEU A 47 7.93 5.19 4.35
CA LEU A 47 9.13 4.38 4.26
C LEU A 47 9.25 3.88 2.82
N SER A 48 10.17 4.47 2.06
CA SER A 48 10.46 4.05 0.70
C SER A 48 11.53 2.97 0.73
N GLY A 49 11.22 1.79 0.20
CA GLY A 49 12.07 0.61 0.29
C GLY A 49 12.09 -0.04 1.68
N THR A 50 13.11 -0.86 1.92
CA THR A 50 13.25 -1.72 3.13
C THR A 50 14.51 -1.42 3.95
N SER A 51 15.24 -0.35 3.62
CA SER A 51 16.53 -0.02 4.25
C SER A 51 16.39 0.69 5.60
N ALA A 52 15.29 1.40 5.82
CA ALA A 52 15.04 2.10 7.08
C ALA A 52 14.77 1.11 8.22
N LYS A 53 15.06 1.50 9.46
CA LYS A 53 14.68 0.70 10.63
C LYS A 53 13.15 0.66 10.77
N PRO A 54 12.54 -0.51 11.05
CA PRO A 54 11.10 -0.63 11.30
C PRO A 54 10.76 -0.03 12.67
N GLU A 55 10.38 1.25 12.67
CA GLU A 55 10.08 2.01 13.88
C GLU A 55 8.73 2.74 13.75
N ALA A 56 7.66 2.04 14.10
CA ALA A 56 6.31 2.57 14.23
C ALA A 56 5.47 1.61 15.09
N ASP A 57 4.36 2.09 15.62
CA ASP A 57 3.45 1.26 16.41
C ASP A 57 2.53 0.44 15.47
N ILE A 58 2.23 1.01 14.29
CA ILE A 58 1.45 0.38 13.21
C ILE A 58 2.14 0.66 11.88
N ALA A 59 2.19 -0.35 11.01
CA ALA A 59 2.56 -0.21 9.61
C ALA A 59 1.40 -0.50 8.67
N VAL A 60 1.45 0.08 7.48
CA VAL A 60 0.61 -0.27 6.32
C VAL A 60 1.52 -0.70 5.20
N LEU A 61 1.42 -1.95 4.77
CA LEU A 61 2.10 -2.43 3.56
C LEU A 61 1.33 -1.92 2.33
N HIS A 62 1.93 -0.96 1.63
CA HIS A 62 1.35 -0.31 0.45
C HIS A 62 2.37 -0.27 -0.69
N VAL A 63 2.61 -1.43 -1.29
CA VAL A 63 3.47 -1.58 -2.47
C VAL A 63 2.56 -1.67 -3.69
N ASP A 64 2.75 -0.77 -4.66
CA ASP A 64 2.01 -0.78 -5.93
C ASP A 64 2.51 -1.91 -6.84
N ALA A 65 2.12 -3.13 -6.49
CA ALA A 65 2.44 -4.35 -7.22
C ALA A 65 1.30 -5.37 -7.07
N THR A 66 1.04 -6.14 -8.14
CA THR A 66 0.05 -7.23 -8.09
C THR A 66 0.48 -8.33 -7.12
N VAL A 67 1.78 -8.63 -7.10
CA VAL A 67 2.42 -9.51 -6.13
C VAL A 67 3.50 -8.69 -5.45
N THR A 68 3.38 -8.54 -4.13
CA THR A 68 4.35 -7.81 -3.32
C THR A 68 5.65 -8.60 -3.25
N PRO A 69 6.82 -7.98 -3.51
CA PRO A 69 8.09 -8.69 -3.41
C PRO A 69 8.33 -9.20 -1.97
N PRO A 70 8.87 -10.42 -1.80
CA PRO A 70 9.00 -11.05 -0.48
C PRO A 70 9.76 -10.20 0.55
N GLU A 71 10.79 -9.47 0.13
CA GLU A 71 11.59 -8.61 0.99
C GLU A 71 10.78 -7.49 1.65
N TYR A 72 9.73 -6.99 1.00
CA TYR A 72 8.82 -6.00 1.59
C TYR A 72 7.87 -6.64 2.59
N VAL A 73 7.44 -7.89 2.34
CA VAL A 73 6.60 -8.65 3.27
C VAL A 73 7.39 -8.96 4.55
N GLU A 74 8.62 -9.44 4.42
CA GLU A 74 9.50 -9.72 5.56
C GLU A 74 9.83 -8.45 6.35
N TYR A 75 10.12 -7.35 5.67
CA TYR A 75 10.30 -6.05 6.31
C TYR A 75 9.03 -5.59 7.06
N ALA A 76 7.85 -5.78 6.47
CA ALA A 76 6.57 -5.44 7.11
C ALA A 76 6.26 -6.28 8.35
N ARG A 77 6.70 -7.54 8.39
CA ARG A 77 6.54 -8.44 9.56
C ARG A 77 7.37 -8.00 10.78
N ALA A 78 8.40 -7.17 10.58
CA ALA A 78 9.23 -6.67 11.67
C ALA A 78 8.53 -5.58 12.52
N PHE A 79 7.37 -5.06 12.09
CA PHE A 79 6.59 -4.10 12.87
C PHE A 79 5.70 -4.79 13.90
N PRO A 80 5.40 -4.14 15.05
CA PRO A 80 4.50 -4.70 16.07
C PRO A 80 3.12 -5.09 15.50
N PHE A 81 2.63 -4.31 14.54
CA PHE A 81 1.40 -4.57 13.81
C PHE A 81 1.51 -4.03 12.39
N CYS A 82 1.08 -4.81 11.39
CA CYS A 82 1.09 -4.38 9.99
C CYS A 82 -0.21 -4.76 9.27
N LEU A 83 -0.87 -3.77 8.68
CA LEU A 83 -1.99 -3.97 7.77
C LEU A 83 -1.51 -4.45 6.40
N ASN A 84 -2.33 -5.29 5.76
CA ASN A 84 -2.12 -5.86 4.42
C ASN A 84 -0.95 -6.85 4.25
N VAL A 85 -0.25 -7.23 5.33
CA VAL A 85 0.84 -8.23 5.25
C VAL A 85 0.35 -9.61 4.75
N GLY A 86 -0.91 -9.96 4.99
CA GLY A 86 -1.55 -11.18 4.47
C GLY A 86 -2.08 -11.06 3.03
N ALA A 87 -2.06 -9.86 2.45
CA ALA A 87 -2.56 -9.56 1.11
C ALA A 87 -1.40 -9.36 0.10
N ALA A 88 -0.31 -10.11 0.27
CA ALA A 88 0.89 -9.99 -0.57
C ALA A 88 0.68 -10.41 -2.04
N ASP A 89 -0.44 -11.06 -2.36
CA ASP A 89 -0.80 -11.44 -3.73
C ASP A 89 -2.28 -11.14 -3.94
N ILE A 90 -2.54 -10.09 -4.72
CA ILE A 90 -3.88 -9.61 -5.07
C ILE A 90 -4.24 -9.98 -6.52
N SER A 91 -3.51 -10.92 -7.13
CA SER A 91 -3.82 -11.40 -8.46
C SER A 91 -5.25 -11.96 -8.49
N LYS A 92 -6.00 -11.65 -9.56
CA LYS A 92 -7.41 -12.09 -9.68
C LYS A 92 -7.57 -13.60 -9.56
N ARG A 93 -6.57 -14.37 -10.01
CA ARG A 93 -6.54 -15.84 -9.86
C ARG A 93 -6.57 -16.30 -8.41
N ARG A 94 -5.99 -15.52 -7.50
CA ARG A 94 -5.93 -15.84 -6.07
C ARG A 94 -7.13 -15.30 -5.31
N VAL A 95 -7.56 -14.07 -5.59
CA VAL A 95 -8.56 -13.38 -4.75
C VAL A 95 -9.99 -13.41 -5.33
N SER A 96 -10.17 -13.76 -6.60
CA SER A 96 -11.48 -13.77 -7.26
C SER A 96 -11.92 -15.19 -7.59
N GLY A 97 -13.18 -15.50 -7.30
CA GLY A 97 -13.85 -16.70 -7.83
C GLY A 97 -14.38 -16.53 -9.26
N ALA A 98 -14.45 -15.30 -9.76
CA ALA A 98 -14.97 -14.97 -11.09
C ALA A 98 -13.87 -15.04 -12.18
N VAL A 99 -13.08 -16.11 -12.18
CA VAL A 99 -12.01 -16.32 -13.17
C VAL A 99 -12.56 -17.11 -14.35
N ILE A 100 -12.43 -16.57 -15.56
CA ILE A 100 -12.80 -17.29 -16.78
C ILE A 100 -11.65 -18.24 -17.15
N GLY A 101 -11.95 -19.54 -17.12
CA GLY A 101 -11.02 -20.59 -17.52
C GLY A 101 -10.94 -20.76 -19.04
N ARG A 102 -10.00 -21.60 -19.49
CA ARG A 102 -9.83 -21.92 -20.93
C ARG A 102 -11.13 -22.43 -21.57
N ASP A 103 -11.89 -23.21 -20.83
CA ASP A 103 -13.15 -23.81 -21.28
C ASP A 103 -14.38 -23.04 -20.77
N GLY A 104 -14.19 -21.79 -20.32
CA GLY A 104 -15.28 -20.93 -19.87
C GLY A 104 -16.16 -20.48 -21.03
N ASP A 105 -17.47 -20.49 -20.79
CA ASP A 105 -18.50 -20.18 -21.79
C ASP A 105 -19.01 -18.74 -21.72
N TRP A 106 -18.41 -17.88 -20.88
CA TRP A 106 -18.82 -16.49 -20.71
C TRP A 106 -18.64 -15.68 -22.01
N PRO A 107 -19.74 -15.25 -22.66
CA PRO A 107 -19.67 -14.56 -23.95
C PRO A 107 -19.63 -13.03 -23.80
N GLY A 108 -19.69 -12.52 -22.57
CA GLY A 108 -19.80 -11.10 -22.27
C GLY A 108 -18.44 -10.40 -22.12
N PRO A 109 -18.44 -9.07 -21.99
CA PRO A 109 -17.23 -8.30 -21.71
C PRO A 109 -16.56 -8.72 -20.39
N VAL A 110 -15.23 -8.52 -20.33
CA VAL A 110 -14.41 -8.68 -19.12
C VAL A 110 -13.89 -7.32 -18.65
N ILE A 111 -13.62 -7.20 -17.34
CA ILE A 111 -13.13 -5.98 -16.68
C ILE A 111 -11.65 -6.15 -16.33
#